data_AF-A0A2V7M4V9-F1
#
_entry.id   AF-A0A2V7M4V9-F1
#
_cell.length_a   1.000
_cell.length_b   1.000
_cell.length_c   1.000
_cell.angle_alpha   90.00
_cell.angle_beta   90.00
_cell.angle_gamma   90.00
#
_symmetry.space_group_name_H-M   'P 1'
#
loop_
_entity.id
_entity.type
_entity.pdbx_description
1 polymer ?
#
loop_
_entity_poly.entity_id
_entity_poly.type
_entity_poly.pdbx_seq_one_letter_code
_entity_poly.pdbx_strand_id
1 'polypeptide(L)'
;PSLALALSQLRRGDAALRAHVTAVRAERADLRELLCARGVDARASQANFVLADFGPRAAFVRDGLGARGILVRDFPGRAGLETSLRITLPGDPADFERLTSALDTVLAPQAIVFDLDGVLADVRESQRAAMIATAAAFSVTITMQDIERALRAGDAANDWIVTQRFVTAGGGQADLETVTARFQELYLGTNGSPGLRERERLIAPRALLAPLSKRLPLAVVTGRPREEARWFLERMEIADLFGAIVCMEDAARKPDPAPVRLALERLRVRRAWMVGNTPDDIRAAAGAGVVPLGVVAPGDDLTATAAALTDAGAARVLDRVADLEELLP
;
A
#
# COMPACT_ATOMS: atom_id res chain seq x y z
N PRO A 1 3.44 -33.71 -0.70
CA PRO A 1 4.55 -32.72 -0.78
C PRO A 1 5.73 -33.02 0.16
N SER A 2 5.49 -33.19 1.47
CA SER A 2 6.51 -33.47 2.49
C SER A 2 7.26 -34.79 2.27
N LEU A 3 6.55 -35.87 1.92
CA LEU A 3 7.15 -37.17 1.60
C LEU A 3 8.04 -37.11 0.34
N ALA A 4 7.63 -36.36 -0.69
CA ALA A 4 8.40 -36.23 -1.93
C ALA A 4 9.70 -35.42 -1.71
N LEU A 5 9.65 -34.37 -0.88
CA LEU A 5 10.84 -33.61 -0.45
C LEU A 5 11.76 -34.47 0.41
N ALA A 6 11.22 -35.25 1.36
CA ALA A 6 11.99 -36.18 2.19
C ALA A 6 12.66 -37.27 1.34
N LEU A 7 11.95 -37.85 0.36
CA LEU A 7 12.48 -38.85 -0.56
C LEU A 7 13.51 -38.27 -1.56
N SER A 8 13.38 -36.98 -1.93
CA SER A 8 14.36 -36.26 -2.74
C SER A 8 15.65 -35.97 -1.95
N GLN A 9 15.51 -35.54 -0.68
CA GLN A 9 16.62 -35.33 0.25
C GLN A 9 17.37 -36.64 0.54
N LEU A 10 16.66 -37.74 0.79
CA LEU A 10 17.26 -39.07 0.97
C LEU A 10 18.04 -39.54 -0.28
N ARG A 11 17.59 -39.19 -1.49
CA ARG A 11 18.29 -39.51 -2.75
C ARG A 11 19.56 -38.69 -2.99
N ARG A 12 19.70 -37.51 -2.36
CA ARG A 12 20.86 -36.61 -2.50
C ARG A 12 22.04 -37.00 -1.58
N GLY A 13 21.83 -37.96 -0.67
CA GLY A 13 22.86 -38.49 0.23
C GLY A 13 23.09 -37.63 1.48
N ASP A 14 23.76 -38.22 2.47
CA ASP A 14 23.94 -37.65 3.82
C ASP A 14 24.66 -36.30 3.84
N ALA A 15 25.52 -36.01 2.84
CA ALA A 15 26.24 -34.75 2.76
C ALA A 15 25.30 -33.56 2.50
N ALA A 16 24.31 -33.73 1.62
CA ALA A 16 23.33 -32.69 1.32
C ALA A 16 22.40 -32.43 2.52
N LEU A 17 21.99 -33.50 3.22
CA LEU A 17 21.21 -33.38 4.45
C LEU A 17 21.99 -32.64 5.54
N ARG A 18 23.27 -32.98 5.75
CA ARG A 18 24.14 -32.27 6.70
C ARG A 18 24.29 -30.79 6.34
N ALA A 19 24.51 -30.46 5.07
CA ALA A 19 24.62 -29.08 4.62
C ALA A 19 23.33 -28.29 4.90
N HIS A 20 22.16 -28.86 4.58
CA HIS A 20 20.87 -28.23 4.86
C HIS A 20 20.62 -28.03 6.37
N VAL A 21 20.94 -29.02 7.21
CA VAL A 21 20.82 -28.89 8.68
C VAL A 21 21.76 -27.79 9.20
N THR A 22 22.97 -27.68 8.68
CA THR A 22 23.90 -26.60 9.02
C THR A 22 23.35 -25.23 8.63
N ALA A 23 22.80 -25.10 7.42
CA ALA A 23 22.17 -23.86 6.95
C ALA A 23 20.99 -23.45 7.85
N VAL A 24 20.06 -24.36 8.13
CA VAL A 24 18.91 -24.10 9.02
C VAL A 24 19.35 -23.69 10.43
N ARG A 25 20.46 -24.25 10.95
CA ARG A 25 21.00 -23.83 12.26
C ARG A 25 21.54 -22.40 12.24
N ALA A 26 22.24 -22.01 11.18
CA ALA A 26 22.75 -20.65 11.01
C ALA A 26 21.58 -19.66 10.85
N GLU A 27 20.65 -19.92 9.92
CA GLU A 27 19.46 -19.10 9.69
C GLU A 27 18.63 -18.90 10.97
N ARG A 28 18.56 -19.93 11.83
CA ARG A 28 17.84 -19.83 13.11
C ARG A 28 18.49 -18.83 14.06
N ALA A 29 19.83 -18.81 14.14
CA ALA A 29 20.56 -17.87 14.96
C ALA A 29 20.37 -16.45 14.42
N ASP A 30 20.57 -16.28 13.12
CA ASP A 30 20.46 -14.98 12.42
C ASP A 30 19.04 -14.41 12.53
N LEU A 31 18.01 -15.23 12.31
CA LEU A 31 16.62 -14.79 12.41
C LEU A 31 16.25 -14.41 13.85
N ARG A 32 16.72 -15.16 14.84
CA ARG A 32 16.50 -14.82 16.25
C ARG A 32 17.16 -13.49 16.60
N GLU A 33 18.40 -13.28 16.17
CA GLU A 33 19.11 -12.02 16.37
C GLU A 33 18.37 -10.84 15.72
N LEU A 34 17.93 -11.00 14.47
CA LEU A 34 17.14 -10.00 13.75
C LEU A 34 15.86 -9.64 14.51
N LEU A 35 15.08 -10.64 14.93
CA LEU A 35 13.83 -10.42 15.65
C LEU A 35 14.06 -9.72 16.99
N CYS A 36 15.06 -10.15 17.77
CA CYS A 36 15.41 -9.50 19.03
C CYS A 36 15.87 -8.06 18.82
N ALA A 37 16.64 -7.77 17.77
CA ALA A 37 17.04 -6.42 17.38
C ALA A 37 15.87 -5.53 16.92
N ARG A 38 14.68 -6.11 16.72
CA ARG A 38 13.41 -5.42 16.42
C ARG A 38 12.44 -5.44 17.60
N GLY A 39 12.90 -5.81 18.80
CA GLY A 39 12.08 -5.85 20.01
C GLY A 39 11.08 -7.01 20.06
N VAL A 40 11.27 -8.04 19.25
CA VAL A 40 10.41 -9.24 19.21
C VAL A 40 11.02 -10.33 20.08
N ASP A 41 10.21 -10.95 20.95
CA ASP A 41 10.66 -12.06 21.80
C ASP A 41 10.71 -13.37 21.00
N ALA A 42 11.90 -13.72 20.51
CA ALA A 42 12.16 -14.94 19.76
C ALA A 42 12.69 -16.07 20.67
N ARG A 43 11.86 -17.11 20.86
CA ARG A 43 12.15 -18.23 21.76
C ARG A 43 13.24 -19.14 21.20
N ALA A 44 14.10 -19.62 22.10
CA ALA A 44 15.12 -20.61 21.74
C ALA A 44 14.45 -21.93 21.30
N SER A 45 14.95 -22.49 20.20
CA SER A 45 14.39 -23.70 19.57
C SER A 45 15.51 -24.54 18.95
N GLN A 46 15.34 -25.87 18.92
CA GLN A 46 16.18 -26.80 18.16
C GLN A 46 15.50 -27.26 16.85
N ALA A 47 14.33 -26.71 16.53
CA ALA A 47 13.53 -27.08 15.38
C ALA A 47 13.94 -26.31 14.11
N ASN A 48 13.35 -26.68 12.97
CA ASN A 48 13.50 -25.97 11.69
C ASN A 48 12.63 -24.69 11.59
N PHE A 49 12.37 -24.04 12.72
CA PHE A 49 11.55 -22.83 12.82
C PHE A 49 11.97 -21.99 14.02
N VAL A 50 11.62 -20.70 13.95
CA VAL A 50 11.62 -19.78 15.09
C VAL A 50 10.16 -19.53 15.51
N LEU A 51 9.91 -19.63 16.82
CA LEU A 51 8.64 -19.20 17.42
C LEU A 51 8.91 -17.87 18.11
N ALA A 52 8.18 -16.84 17.71
CA ALA A 52 8.40 -15.49 18.21
C ALA A 52 7.06 -14.83 18.58
N ASP A 53 7.07 -14.08 19.67
CA ASP A 53 5.93 -13.31 20.17
C ASP A 53 6.02 -11.87 19.65
N PHE A 54 5.03 -11.49 18.86
CA PHE A 54 4.92 -10.17 18.23
C PHE A 54 3.93 -9.25 18.98
N GLY A 55 3.42 -9.70 20.12
CA GLY A 55 2.46 -8.95 20.92
C GLY A 55 1.22 -8.55 20.11
N PRO A 56 0.67 -7.33 20.33
CA PRO A 56 -0.49 -6.82 19.60
C PRO A 56 -0.30 -6.74 18.08
N ARG A 57 0.96 -6.71 17.60
CA ARG A 57 1.29 -6.60 16.18
C ARG A 57 1.29 -7.94 15.43
N ALA A 58 1.07 -9.07 16.11
CA ALA A 58 1.15 -10.40 15.51
C ALA A 58 0.29 -10.58 14.25
N ALA A 59 -0.97 -10.13 14.28
CA ALA A 59 -1.85 -10.18 13.12
C ALA A 59 -1.29 -9.35 11.96
N PHE A 60 -0.88 -8.11 12.23
CA PHE A 60 -0.28 -7.24 11.21
C PHE A 60 1.01 -7.84 10.62
N VAL A 61 1.85 -8.47 11.45
CA VAL A 61 3.08 -9.10 10.96
C VAL A 61 2.77 -10.30 10.07
N ARG A 62 1.83 -11.15 10.47
CA ARG A 62 1.36 -12.27 9.65
C ARG A 62 0.85 -11.78 8.30
N ASP A 63 -0.02 -10.79 8.31
CA ASP A 63 -0.68 -10.31 7.09
C ASP A 63 0.29 -9.53 6.19
N GLY A 64 1.21 -8.76 6.78
CA GLY A 64 2.30 -8.08 6.08
C GLY A 64 3.29 -9.03 5.41
N LEU A 65 3.60 -10.16 6.06
CA LEU A 65 4.37 -11.24 5.42
C LEU A 65 3.56 -11.92 4.31
N GLY A 66 2.27 -12.16 4.55
CA GLY A 66 1.34 -12.74 3.57
C GLY A 66 1.23 -11.91 2.29
N ALA A 67 1.09 -10.59 2.40
CA ALA A 67 1.09 -9.64 1.28
C ALA A 67 2.40 -9.66 0.47
N ARG A 68 3.48 -10.19 1.06
CA ARG A 68 4.79 -10.39 0.42
C ARG A 68 5.03 -11.84 -0.01
N GLY A 69 3.99 -12.67 -0.03
CA GLY A 69 4.07 -14.07 -0.44
C GLY A 69 4.75 -14.99 0.58
N ILE A 70 4.87 -14.58 1.85
CA ILE A 70 5.47 -15.38 2.92
C ILE A 70 4.38 -15.81 3.89
N LEU A 71 4.11 -17.11 3.92
CA LEU A 71 3.16 -17.69 4.86
C LEU A 71 3.86 -18.08 6.17
N VAL A 72 3.33 -17.58 7.27
CA VAL A 72 3.71 -17.95 8.64
C VAL A 72 2.51 -18.57 9.33
N ARG A 73 2.78 -19.37 10.36
CA ARG A 73 1.71 -20.02 11.12
C ARG A 73 1.41 -19.25 12.40
N ASP A 74 0.14 -18.92 12.59
CA ASP A 74 -0.41 -18.41 13.85
C ASP A 74 -1.12 -19.52 14.65
N PHE A 75 -1.64 -19.15 15.82
CA PHE A 75 -2.29 -20.08 16.76
C PHE A 75 -3.59 -19.49 17.34
N PRO A 76 -4.61 -19.24 16.50
CA PRO A 76 -5.86 -18.65 16.98
C PRO A 76 -6.52 -19.52 18.05
N GLY A 77 -6.94 -18.90 19.15
CA GLY A 77 -7.62 -19.56 20.26
C GLY A 77 -6.73 -20.46 21.14
N ARG A 78 -5.41 -20.45 20.94
CA ARG A 78 -4.47 -21.24 21.75
C ARG A 78 -3.86 -20.40 22.85
N ALA A 79 -4.30 -20.65 24.08
CA ALA A 79 -3.82 -20.00 25.30
C ALA A 79 -2.28 -19.90 25.36
N GLY A 80 -1.78 -18.66 25.46
CA GLY A 80 -0.35 -18.33 25.60
C GLY A 80 0.45 -18.29 24.29
N LEU A 81 -0.22 -18.37 23.13
CA LEU A 81 0.38 -18.33 21.79
C LEU A 81 -0.41 -17.44 20.80
N GLU A 82 -1.39 -16.68 21.28
CA GLU A 82 -2.29 -15.85 20.46
C GLU A 82 -1.54 -14.77 19.68
N THR A 83 -0.45 -14.26 20.26
CA THR A 83 0.43 -13.25 19.68
C THR A 83 1.72 -13.84 19.10
N SER A 84 1.83 -15.17 19.10
CA SER A 84 3.01 -15.87 18.62
C SER A 84 2.85 -16.30 17.16
N LEU A 85 3.91 -16.12 16.37
CA LEU A 85 4.02 -16.66 15.02
C LEU A 85 5.15 -17.69 14.96
N ARG A 86 4.89 -18.79 14.25
CA ARG A 86 5.89 -19.78 13.88
C ARG A 86 6.38 -19.48 12.46
N ILE A 87 7.67 -19.18 12.35
CA ILE A 87 8.36 -18.84 11.11
C ILE A 87 9.27 -20.01 10.73
N THR A 88 8.99 -20.65 9.61
CA THR A 88 9.80 -21.78 9.10
C THR A 88 11.08 -21.26 8.47
N LEU A 89 12.19 -21.94 8.73
CA LEU A 89 13.49 -21.62 8.15
C LEU A 89 13.66 -22.35 6.81
N PRO A 90 13.94 -21.65 5.71
CA PRO A 90 13.97 -22.26 4.38
C PRO A 90 15.18 -23.19 4.16
N GLY A 91 16.31 -22.93 4.81
CA GLY A 91 17.56 -23.64 4.54
C GLY A 91 18.11 -23.41 3.13
N ASP A 92 17.73 -22.27 2.53
CA ASP A 92 18.16 -21.76 1.23
C ASP A 92 18.44 -20.25 1.37
N PRO A 93 19.65 -19.77 0.97
CA PRO A 93 20.05 -18.39 1.19
C PRO A 93 19.13 -17.34 0.55
N ALA A 94 18.60 -17.60 -0.65
CA ALA A 94 17.77 -16.63 -1.37
C ALA A 94 16.37 -16.52 -0.75
N ASP A 95 15.78 -17.67 -0.36
CA ASP A 95 14.53 -17.69 0.39
C ASP A 95 14.69 -17.04 1.78
N PHE A 96 15.84 -17.23 2.43
CA PHE A 96 16.12 -16.63 3.73
C PHE A 96 16.29 -15.11 3.64
N GLU A 97 16.98 -14.61 2.62
CA GLU A 97 17.09 -13.18 2.33
C GLU A 97 15.71 -12.56 2.05
N ARG A 98 14.85 -13.26 1.28
CA ARG A 98 13.47 -12.81 1.05
C ARG A 98 12.69 -12.72 2.37
N LEU A 99 12.82 -13.71 3.25
CA LEU A 99 12.17 -13.74 4.56
C LEU A 99 12.62 -12.58 5.45
N THR A 100 13.93 -12.39 5.62
CA THR A 100 14.49 -11.36 6.49
C THR A 100 14.19 -9.95 5.97
N SER A 101 14.30 -9.74 4.65
CA SER A 101 13.91 -8.49 3.99
C SER A 101 12.43 -8.14 4.22
N ALA A 102 11.54 -9.13 4.14
CA ALA A 102 10.13 -8.94 4.40
C ALA A 102 9.83 -8.60 5.86
N LEU A 103 10.45 -9.32 6.80
CA LEU A 103 10.35 -9.02 8.23
C LEU A 103 10.82 -7.60 8.55
N ASP A 104 11.98 -7.20 8.02
CA ASP A 104 12.47 -5.83 8.22
C ASP A 104 11.54 -4.78 7.64
N THR A 105 10.89 -5.06 6.49
CA THR A 105 9.96 -4.11 5.87
C THR A 105 8.68 -3.96 6.70
N VAL A 106 8.19 -5.06 7.26
CA VAL A 106 6.97 -5.08 8.08
C VAL A 106 7.22 -4.56 9.50
N LEU A 107 8.38 -4.85 10.10
CA LEU A 107 8.67 -4.48 11.48
C LEU A 107 9.28 -3.09 11.60
N ALA A 108 10.13 -2.69 10.63
CA ALA A 108 10.95 -1.49 10.67
C ALA A 108 11.00 -0.79 9.30
N PRO A 109 9.87 -0.22 8.83
CA PRO A 109 9.87 0.64 7.65
C PRO A 109 10.82 1.82 7.84
N GLN A 110 11.40 2.29 6.75
CA GLN A 110 12.25 3.48 6.75
C GLN A 110 11.50 4.72 6.26
N ALA A 111 10.31 4.56 5.70
CA ALA A 111 9.45 5.63 5.21
C ALA A 111 7.98 5.20 5.17
N ILE A 112 7.09 6.18 5.05
CA ILE A 112 5.68 5.97 4.73
C ILE A 112 5.36 6.72 3.44
N VAL A 113 4.77 6.02 2.48
CA VAL A 113 4.30 6.58 1.21
C VAL A 113 2.77 6.67 1.27
N PHE A 114 2.22 7.81 0.89
CA PHE A 114 0.77 8.02 0.83
C PHE A 114 0.34 8.21 -0.61
N ASP A 115 -0.78 7.59 -0.99
CA ASP A 115 -1.60 8.17 -2.05
C ASP A 115 -2.19 9.51 -1.60
N LEU A 116 -2.64 10.33 -2.55
CA LEU A 116 -3.27 11.61 -2.28
C LEU A 116 -4.80 11.49 -2.20
N ASP A 117 -5.44 10.89 -3.21
CA ASP A 117 -6.87 11.07 -3.48
C ASP A 117 -7.73 10.05 -2.74
N GLY A 118 -8.42 10.50 -1.69
CA GLY A 118 -9.15 9.64 -0.77
C GLY A 118 -8.30 9.10 0.39
N VAL A 119 -7.03 9.48 0.47
CA VAL A 119 -6.15 9.19 1.62
C VAL A 119 -5.77 10.46 2.37
N LEU A 120 -5.26 11.47 1.66
CA LEU A 120 -4.91 12.78 2.23
C LEU A 120 -5.94 13.85 1.84
N ALA A 121 -6.43 13.83 0.60
CA ALA A 121 -7.41 14.76 0.07
C ALA A 121 -8.80 14.12 -0.02
N ASP A 122 -9.82 14.76 0.54
CA ASP A 122 -11.22 14.44 0.26
C ASP A 122 -11.61 15.07 -1.07
N VAL A 123 -11.85 14.21 -2.06
CA VAL A 123 -12.07 14.57 -3.47
C VAL A 123 -13.51 14.40 -3.95
N ARG A 124 -14.44 14.06 -3.04
CA ARG A 124 -15.84 13.79 -3.41
C ARG A 124 -16.51 14.99 -4.06
N GLU A 125 -16.33 16.16 -3.45
CA GLU A 125 -16.90 17.43 -3.90
C GLU A 125 -16.00 18.14 -4.92
N SER A 126 -14.84 17.56 -5.28
CA SER A 126 -13.89 18.11 -6.26
C SER A 126 -13.77 17.25 -7.51
N GLN A 127 -12.79 16.34 -7.58
CA GLN A 127 -12.50 15.51 -8.75
C GLN A 127 -13.69 14.64 -9.12
N ARG A 128 -14.33 13.96 -8.15
CA ARG A 128 -15.47 13.07 -8.45
C ARG A 128 -16.68 13.87 -8.94
N ALA A 129 -16.91 15.06 -8.38
CA ALA A 129 -17.91 15.99 -8.90
C ALA A 129 -17.56 16.47 -10.32
N ALA A 130 -16.28 16.72 -10.62
CA ALA A 130 -15.81 17.06 -11.95
C ALA A 130 -16.00 15.90 -12.96
N MET A 131 -15.78 14.65 -12.56
CA MET A 131 -16.07 13.47 -13.39
C MET A 131 -17.55 13.41 -13.77
N ILE A 132 -18.45 13.55 -12.78
CA ILE A 132 -19.91 13.55 -13.00
C ILE A 132 -20.32 14.68 -13.94
N ALA A 133 -19.88 15.90 -13.66
CA ALA A 133 -20.22 17.08 -14.46
C ALA A 133 -19.63 17.03 -15.87
N THR A 134 -18.45 16.44 -16.04
CA THR A 134 -17.83 16.21 -17.35
C THR A 134 -18.65 15.21 -18.16
N ALA A 135 -19.02 14.06 -17.58
CA ALA A 135 -19.87 13.08 -18.26
C ALA A 135 -21.22 13.69 -18.68
N ALA A 136 -21.84 14.49 -17.81
CA ALA A 136 -23.10 15.18 -18.09
C ALA A 136 -22.99 16.16 -19.28
N ALA A 137 -21.82 16.81 -19.46
CA ALA A 137 -21.58 17.68 -20.62
C ALA A 137 -21.62 16.92 -21.96
N PHE A 138 -21.41 15.61 -21.94
CA PHE A 138 -21.56 14.71 -23.09
C PHE A 138 -22.88 13.92 -23.07
N SER A 139 -23.89 14.41 -22.33
CA SER A 139 -25.21 13.78 -22.20
C SER A 139 -25.19 12.38 -21.60
N VAL A 140 -24.17 12.06 -20.80
CA VAL A 140 -24.05 10.82 -20.04
C VAL A 140 -24.24 11.07 -18.55
N THR A 141 -25.15 10.34 -17.93
CA THR A 141 -25.39 10.43 -16.49
C THR A 141 -24.65 9.32 -15.77
N ILE A 142 -23.76 9.68 -14.83
CA ILE A 142 -23.12 8.76 -13.90
C ILE A 142 -23.32 9.23 -12.46
N THR A 143 -23.19 8.31 -11.52
CA THR A 143 -23.34 8.58 -10.08
C THR A 143 -22.00 8.42 -9.34
N MET A 144 -21.95 8.90 -8.10
CA MET A 144 -20.82 8.65 -7.19
C MET A 144 -20.56 7.14 -7.02
N GLN A 145 -21.63 6.33 -6.93
CA GLN A 145 -21.55 4.88 -6.81
C GLN A 145 -20.94 4.22 -8.06
N ASP A 146 -21.15 4.79 -9.24
CA ASP A 146 -20.53 4.29 -10.47
C ASP A 146 -19.02 4.53 -10.46
N ILE A 147 -18.60 5.73 -10.03
CA ILE A 147 -17.18 6.07 -9.87
C ILE A 147 -16.52 5.14 -8.84
N GLU A 148 -17.13 4.98 -7.67
CA GLU A 148 -16.61 4.08 -6.63
C GLU A 148 -16.50 2.62 -7.14
N ARG A 149 -17.49 2.15 -7.92
CA ARG A 149 -17.43 0.81 -8.52
C ARG A 149 -16.28 0.68 -9.52
N ALA A 150 -16.02 1.72 -10.32
CA ALA A 150 -14.89 1.74 -11.25
C ALA A 150 -13.55 1.75 -10.52
N LEU A 151 -13.40 2.57 -9.46
CA LEU A 151 -12.19 2.59 -8.62
C LEU A 151 -11.91 1.21 -8.01
N ARG A 152 -12.94 0.53 -7.47
CA ARG A 152 -12.81 -0.82 -6.91
C ARG A 152 -12.50 -1.90 -7.95
N ALA A 153 -12.80 -1.66 -9.23
CA ALA A 153 -12.46 -2.60 -10.30
C ALA A 153 -10.96 -2.51 -10.70
N GLY A 154 -10.29 -1.40 -10.39
CA GLY A 154 -8.91 -1.11 -10.78
C GLY A 154 -8.79 -0.55 -12.20
N ASP A 155 -7.54 -0.29 -12.62
CA ASP A 155 -7.21 0.49 -13.83
C ASP A 155 -7.91 1.85 -13.85
N ALA A 156 -7.89 2.52 -12.71
CA ALA A 156 -8.63 3.74 -12.43
C ALA A 156 -7.74 4.86 -11.85
N ALA A 157 -6.42 4.71 -11.90
CA ALA A 157 -5.46 5.70 -11.42
C ALA A 157 -5.38 7.02 -12.25
N ASN A 158 -6.27 7.22 -13.22
CA ASN A 158 -6.39 8.44 -14.00
C ASN A 158 -7.87 8.76 -14.26
N ASP A 159 -8.37 9.80 -13.58
CA ASP A 159 -9.78 10.19 -13.61
C ASP A 159 -10.27 10.61 -14.99
N TRP A 160 -9.41 11.19 -15.84
CA TRP A 160 -9.78 11.58 -17.19
C TRP A 160 -10.07 10.36 -18.07
N ILE A 161 -9.23 9.33 -17.95
CA ILE A 161 -9.43 8.04 -18.64
C ILE A 161 -10.70 7.37 -18.14
N VAL A 162 -10.92 7.34 -16.82
CA VAL A 162 -12.14 6.75 -16.23
C VAL A 162 -13.39 7.50 -16.70
N THR A 163 -13.35 8.83 -16.71
CA THR A 163 -14.44 9.68 -17.21
C THR A 163 -14.70 9.45 -18.69
N GLN A 164 -13.66 9.34 -19.52
CA GLN A 164 -13.80 9.03 -20.94
C GLN A 164 -14.46 7.66 -21.16
N ARG A 165 -14.12 6.65 -20.37
CA ARG A 165 -14.76 5.33 -20.42
C ARG A 165 -16.24 5.42 -20.12
N PHE A 166 -16.63 6.20 -19.11
CA PHE A 166 -18.05 6.44 -18.81
C PHE A 166 -18.75 7.13 -19.97
N VAL A 167 -18.17 8.20 -20.52
CA VAL A 167 -18.73 8.91 -21.69
C VAL A 167 -18.93 7.95 -22.87
N THR A 168 -17.92 7.14 -23.19
CA THR A 168 -17.96 6.18 -24.30
C THR A 168 -19.02 5.10 -24.06
N ALA A 169 -19.08 4.53 -22.85
CA ALA A 169 -20.05 3.49 -22.49
C ALA A 169 -21.50 4.02 -22.48
N GLY A 170 -21.69 5.29 -22.17
CA GLY A 170 -22.99 5.98 -22.23
C GLY A 170 -23.41 6.42 -23.64
N GLY A 171 -22.62 6.13 -24.68
CA GLY A 171 -22.93 6.50 -26.06
C GLY A 171 -22.48 7.92 -26.47
N GLY A 172 -21.78 8.64 -25.59
CA GLY A 172 -21.11 9.89 -25.93
C GLY A 172 -19.87 9.66 -26.79
N GLN A 173 -19.50 10.65 -27.61
CA GLN A 173 -18.28 10.61 -28.42
C GLN A 173 -17.37 11.78 -28.05
N ALA A 174 -16.28 11.47 -27.37
CA ALA A 174 -15.22 12.43 -27.04
C ALA A 174 -13.88 11.70 -26.94
N ASP A 175 -12.84 12.31 -27.51
CA ASP A 175 -11.47 11.85 -27.28
C ASP A 175 -10.99 12.27 -25.87
N LEU A 176 -9.85 11.71 -25.46
CA LEU A 176 -9.32 11.94 -24.12
C LEU A 176 -8.94 13.40 -23.91
N GLU A 177 -8.46 14.08 -24.95
CA GLU A 177 -8.08 15.49 -24.90
C GLU A 177 -9.31 16.37 -24.59
N THR A 178 -10.43 16.14 -25.27
CA THR A 178 -11.68 16.87 -25.05
C THR A 178 -12.24 16.61 -23.66
N VAL A 179 -12.23 15.35 -23.20
CA VAL A 179 -12.67 15.00 -21.83
C VAL A 179 -11.77 15.65 -20.79
N THR A 180 -10.45 15.62 -20.99
CA THR A 180 -9.47 16.23 -20.10
C THR A 180 -9.66 17.74 -20.02
N ALA A 181 -9.81 18.42 -21.16
CA ALA A 181 -10.04 19.86 -21.20
C ALA A 181 -11.31 20.25 -20.44
N ARG A 182 -12.41 19.52 -20.66
CA ARG A 182 -13.67 19.79 -19.96
C ARG A 182 -13.58 19.50 -18.46
N PHE A 183 -12.93 18.41 -18.08
CA PHE A 183 -12.67 18.10 -16.67
C PHE A 183 -11.86 19.21 -16.02
N GLN A 184 -10.78 19.66 -16.66
CA GLN A 184 -9.87 20.66 -16.11
C GLN A 184 -10.52 22.04 -15.98
N GLU A 185 -11.36 22.43 -16.94
CA GLU A 185 -12.16 23.66 -16.85
C GLU A 185 -13.02 23.67 -15.57
N LEU A 186 -13.66 22.54 -15.25
CA LEU A 186 -14.49 22.40 -14.06
C LEU A 186 -13.66 22.29 -12.77
N TYR A 187 -12.56 21.54 -12.81
CA TYR A 187 -11.72 21.26 -11.65
C TYR A 187 -10.89 22.49 -11.24
N LEU A 188 -10.20 23.12 -12.18
CA LEU A 188 -9.34 24.30 -11.94
C LEU A 188 -10.15 25.60 -11.87
N GLY A 189 -11.31 25.64 -12.55
CA GLY A 189 -12.13 26.83 -12.72
C GLY A 189 -11.77 27.59 -14.00
N THR A 190 -12.51 28.67 -14.24
CA THR A 190 -12.33 29.56 -15.39
C THR A 190 -12.15 31.00 -14.92
N ASN A 191 -11.70 31.90 -15.80
CA ASN A 191 -11.51 33.32 -15.47
C ASN A 191 -12.75 33.92 -14.76
N GLY A 192 -12.61 34.18 -13.45
CA GLY A 192 -13.65 34.77 -12.60
C GLY A 192 -14.48 33.80 -11.76
N SER A 193 -14.33 32.48 -11.94
CA SER A 193 -15.09 31.45 -11.21
C SER A 193 -14.16 30.42 -10.56
N PRO A 194 -14.23 30.22 -9.23
CA PRO A 194 -13.41 29.24 -8.54
C PRO A 194 -13.74 27.82 -9.01
N GLY A 195 -12.70 27.00 -9.18
CA GLY A 195 -12.82 25.60 -9.58
C GLY A 195 -13.26 24.67 -8.45
N LEU A 196 -13.69 23.46 -8.82
CA LEU A 196 -14.08 22.44 -7.84
C LEU A 196 -12.94 22.01 -6.91
N ARG A 197 -11.66 22.15 -7.30
CA ARG A 197 -10.50 21.90 -6.43
C ARG A 197 -10.54 22.70 -5.12
N GLU A 198 -11.23 23.85 -5.11
CA GLU A 198 -11.37 24.67 -3.90
C GLU A 198 -12.19 24.00 -2.80
N ARG A 199 -12.99 22.99 -3.13
CA ARG A 199 -13.83 22.25 -2.18
C ARG A 199 -13.10 21.13 -1.45
N GLU A 200 -11.86 20.83 -1.85
CA GLU A 200 -11.05 19.78 -1.23
C GLU A 200 -10.76 20.07 0.23
N ARG A 201 -10.79 19.01 1.04
CA ARG A 201 -10.51 19.05 2.48
C ARG A 201 -9.42 18.05 2.81
N LEU A 202 -8.68 18.34 3.86
CA LEU A 202 -7.66 17.45 4.39
C LEU A 202 -8.31 16.33 5.21
N ILE A 203 -8.07 15.07 4.83
CA ILE A 203 -8.51 13.86 5.55
C ILE A 203 -7.62 13.61 6.76
N ALA A 204 -6.30 13.59 6.54
CA ALA A 204 -5.30 13.37 7.58
C ALA A 204 -4.72 14.71 8.03
N PRO A 205 -5.11 15.26 9.21
CA PRO A 205 -4.72 16.60 9.61
C PRO A 205 -3.20 16.70 9.81
N ARG A 206 -2.64 17.91 9.63
CA ARG A 206 -1.22 18.20 9.91
C ARG A 206 -0.79 17.74 11.30
N ALA A 207 -1.68 17.83 12.31
CA ALA A 207 -1.42 17.37 13.68
C ALA A 207 -1.11 15.86 13.77
N LEU A 208 -1.63 15.05 12.84
CA LEU A 208 -1.30 13.63 12.71
C LEU A 208 -0.02 13.43 11.89
N LEU A 209 0.11 14.13 10.75
CA LEU A 209 1.23 13.91 9.82
C LEU A 209 2.56 14.48 10.32
N ALA A 210 2.56 15.60 11.03
CA ALA A 210 3.79 16.26 11.48
C ALA A 210 4.58 15.40 12.48
N PRO A 211 3.98 14.79 13.52
CA PRO A 211 4.68 13.81 14.36
C PRO A 211 5.23 12.62 13.57
N LEU A 212 4.47 12.08 12.61
CA LEU A 212 4.91 10.99 11.76
C LEU A 212 6.14 11.38 10.93
N SER A 213 6.16 12.57 10.34
CA SER A 213 7.30 13.08 9.55
C SER A 213 8.60 13.23 10.35
N LYS A 214 8.49 13.42 11.67
CA LYS A 214 9.64 13.46 12.58
C LYS A 214 10.16 12.06 12.94
N ARG A 215 9.32 11.03 12.84
CA ARG A 215 9.69 9.63 13.09
C ARG A 215 10.26 8.97 11.85
N LEU A 216 9.62 9.18 10.69
CA LEU A 216 9.97 8.57 9.42
C LEU A 216 9.79 9.58 8.28
N PRO A 217 10.68 9.60 7.28
CA PRO A 217 10.46 10.28 6.01
C PRO A 217 9.10 9.92 5.40
N LEU A 218 8.37 10.93 4.93
CA LEU A 218 7.09 10.76 4.24
C LEU A 218 7.26 11.07 2.75
N ALA A 219 6.47 10.39 1.91
CA ALA A 219 6.32 10.72 0.49
C ALA A 219 4.87 10.66 0.04
N VAL A 220 4.58 11.35 -1.06
CA VAL A 220 3.31 11.24 -1.80
C VAL A 220 3.57 10.57 -3.15
N VAL A 221 2.71 9.62 -3.53
CA VAL A 221 2.65 9.02 -4.87
C VAL A 221 1.21 9.17 -5.38
N THR A 222 1.00 10.01 -6.37
CA THR A 222 -0.35 10.37 -6.83
C THR A 222 -0.52 10.25 -8.34
N GLY A 223 -1.75 9.97 -8.77
CA GLY A 223 -2.17 10.07 -10.16
C GLY A 223 -2.44 11.51 -10.62
N ARG A 224 -2.35 12.52 -9.74
CA ARG A 224 -2.54 13.92 -10.11
C ARG A 224 -1.36 14.49 -10.92
N PRO A 225 -1.62 15.48 -11.80
CA PRO A 225 -0.60 16.39 -12.28
C PRO A 225 0.11 17.11 -11.14
N ARG A 226 1.39 17.42 -11.32
CA ARG A 226 2.25 17.98 -10.27
C ARG A 226 1.80 19.33 -9.76
N GLU A 227 1.29 20.18 -10.65
CA GLU A 227 0.76 21.49 -10.26
C GLU A 227 -0.40 21.33 -9.27
N GLU A 228 -1.34 20.43 -9.57
CA GLU A 228 -2.52 20.18 -8.74
C GLU A 228 -2.18 19.54 -7.40
N ALA A 229 -1.26 18.57 -7.40
CA ALA A 229 -0.77 17.95 -6.18
C ALA A 229 -0.09 18.97 -5.26
N ARG A 230 0.82 19.81 -5.81
CA ARG A 230 1.49 20.85 -5.04
C ARG A 230 0.51 21.90 -4.52
N TRP A 231 -0.40 22.36 -5.36
CA TRP A 231 -1.42 23.33 -4.97
C TRP A 231 -2.22 22.85 -3.75
N PHE A 232 -2.68 21.60 -3.75
CA PHE A 232 -3.40 21.05 -2.60
C PHE A 232 -2.50 20.98 -1.35
N LEU A 233 -1.30 20.40 -1.48
CA LEU A 233 -0.39 20.22 -0.34
C LEU A 233 0.07 21.54 0.29
N GLU A 234 0.28 22.58 -0.53
CA GLU A 234 0.64 23.92 -0.08
C GLU A 234 -0.55 24.62 0.58
N ARG A 235 -1.74 24.57 -0.05
CA ARG A 235 -2.97 25.14 0.51
C ARG A 235 -3.36 24.53 1.84
N MET A 236 -3.11 23.23 2.02
CA MET A 236 -3.36 22.50 3.27
C MET A 236 -2.18 22.59 4.25
N GLU A 237 -1.13 23.35 3.92
CA GLU A 237 0.05 23.56 4.76
C GLU A 237 0.72 22.25 5.20
N ILE A 238 0.85 21.27 4.30
CA ILE A 238 1.49 19.97 4.58
C ILE A 238 2.63 19.61 3.61
N ALA A 239 2.87 20.43 2.57
CA ALA A 239 3.91 20.17 1.57
C ALA A 239 5.31 19.97 2.19
N ASP A 240 5.65 20.72 3.23
CA ASP A 240 6.93 20.67 3.94
C ASP A 240 7.18 19.37 4.71
N LEU A 241 6.15 18.54 4.92
CA LEU A 241 6.25 17.26 5.63
C LEU A 241 6.78 16.13 4.75
N PHE A 242 6.78 16.30 3.42
CA PHE A 242 7.07 15.25 2.47
C PHE A 242 8.45 15.45 1.84
N GLY A 243 9.33 14.46 2.02
CA GLY A 243 10.68 14.46 1.41
C GLY A 243 10.67 14.12 -0.08
N ALA A 244 9.57 13.55 -0.59
CA ALA A 244 9.37 13.29 -2.00
C ALA A 244 7.88 13.37 -2.39
N ILE A 245 7.61 13.93 -3.57
CA ILE A 245 6.29 13.94 -4.18
C ILE A 245 6.47 13.41 -5.60
N VAL A 246 5.83 12.30 -5.91
CA VAL A 246 5.83 11.64 -7.24
C VAL A 246 4.45 11.81 -7.86
N CYS A 247 4.40 12.46 -9.00
CA CYS A 247 3.17 12.84 -9.70
C CYS A 247 3.01 12.06 -11.02
N MET A 248 1.89 12.28 -11.70
CA MET A 248 1.55 11.63 -12.97
C MET A 248 2.68 11.67 -14.01
N GLU A 249 3.44 12.77 -14.08
CA GLU A 249 4.45 12.99 -15.11
C GLU A 249 5.80 12.32 -14.78
N ASP A 250 5.97 11.81 -13.55
CA ASP A 250 7.26 11.28 -13.08
C ASP A 250 7.49 9.80 -13.45
N ALA A 251 6.44 9.01 -13.62
CA ALA A 251 6.53 7.56 -13.84
C ALA A 251 5.26 6.99 -14.48
N ALA A 252 5.29 5.69 -14.83
CA ALA A 252 4.10 4.97 -15.27
C ALA A 252 2.99 4.99 -14.20
N ARG A 253 1.73 4.96 -14.64
CA ARG A 253 0.57 5.02 -13.72
C ARG A 253 0.43 3.74 -12.89
N LYS A 254 -0.03 3.89 -11.65
CA LYS A 254 -0.48 2.76 -10.82
C LYS A 254 -1.52 1.93 -11.63
N PRO A 255 -1.48 0.59 -11.60
CA PRO A 255 -0.78 -0.29 -10.65
C PRO A 255 0.70 -0.57 -10.95
N ASP A 256 1.33 0.12 -11.92
CA ASP A 256 2.77 -0.02 -12.13
C ASP A 256 3.54 0.37 -10.85
N PRO A 257 4.56 -0.39 -10.44
CA PRO A 257 5.33 -0.10 -9.23
C PRO A 257 6.39 1.00 -9.38
N ALA A 258 6.71 1.44 -10.61
CA ALA A 258 7.68 2.48 -10.90
C ALA A 258 7.52 3.77 -10.07
N PRO A 259 6.32 4.37 -9.92
CA PRO A 259 6.16 5.59 -9.12
C PRO A 259 6.51 5.38 -7.64
N VAL A 260 6.18 4.22 -7.07
CA VAL A 260 6.53 3.89 -5.68
C VAL A 260 8.04 3.69 -5.54
N ARG A 261 8.67 2.97 -6.48
CA ARG A 261 10.13 2.79 -6.50
C ARG A 261 10.87 4.13 -6.62
N LEU A 262 10.36 5.04 -7.45
CA LEU A 262 10.90 6.39 -7.59
C LEU A 262 10.78 7.19 -6.29
N ALA A 263 9.68 7.07 -5.56
CA ALA A 263 9.55 7.69 -4.24
C ALA A 263 10.61 7.15 -3.25
N LEU A 264 10.82 5.84 -3.22
CA LEU A 264 11.87 5.22 -2.38
C LEU A 264 13.28 5.71 -2.77
N GLU A 265 13.56 5.82 -4.08
CA GLU A 265 14.82 6.35 -4.59
C GLU A 265 15.05 7.79 -4.15
N ARG A 266 14.05 8.67 -4.33
CA ARG A 266 14.12 10.09 -3.91
C ARG A 266 14.34 10.21 -2.40
N LEU A 267 13.72 9.35 -1.61
CA LEU A 267 13.93 9.29 -0.15
C LEU A 267 15.23 8.56 0.26
N ARG A 268 15.91 7.87 -0.65
CA ARG A 268 17.09 7.02 -0.40
C ARG A 268 16.83 5.92 0.63
N VAL A 269 15.64 5.33 0.57
CA VAL A 269 15.20 4.24 1.44
C VAL A 269 14.92 2.98 0.63
N ARG A 270 14.86 1.83 1.30
CA ARG A 270 14.59 0.52 0.67
C ARG A 270 13.32 -0.14 1.17
N ARG A 271 12.84 0.27 2.34
CA ARG A 271 11.69 -0.33 3.01
C ARG A 271 10.71 0.75 3.36
N ALA A 272 9.46 0.56 2.98
CA ALA A 272 8.39 1.48 3.34
C ALA A 272 7.09 0.73 3.54
N TRP A 273 6.12 1.43 4.09
CA TRP A 273 4.72 1.11 3.94
C TRP A 273 4.10 2.08 2.95
N MET A 274 3.11 1.64 2.20
CA MET A 274 2.32 2.52 1.34
C MET A 274 0.86 2.45 1.74
N VAL A 275 0.23 3.61 1.92
CA VAL A 275 -1.19 3.75 2.26
C VAL A 275 -1.94 4.25 1.04
N GLY A 276 -2.93 3.46 0.59
CA GLY A 276 -3.77 3.77 -0.56
C GLY A 276 -5.23 3.41 -0.31
N ASN A 277 -6.13 3.90 -1.15
CA ASN A 277 -7.57 3.64 -1.08
C ASN A 277 -8.12 2.89 -2.28
N THR A 278 -7.29 2.55 -3.27
CA THR A 278 -7.68 1.79 -4.45
C THR A 278 -6.89 0.48 -4.62
N PRO A 279 -7.45 -0.53 -5.29
CA PRO A 279 -6.70 -1.72 -5.69
C PRO A 279 -5.43 -1.43 -6.49
N ASP A 280 -5.40 -0.34 -7.26
CA ASP A 280 -4.21 0.05 -8.03
C ASP A 280 -3.06 0.49 -7.11
N ASP A 281 -3.37 1.16 -6.00
CA ASP A 281 -2.38 1.51 -4.96
C ASP A 281 -1.76 0.27 -4.33
N ILE A 282 -2.64 -0.65 -3.92
CA ILE A 282 -2.24 -1.90 -3.26
C ILE A 282 -1.32 -2.72 -4.17
N ARG A 283 -1.66 -2.81 -5.47
CA ARG A 283 -0.85 -3.54 -6.45
C ARG A 283 0.47 -2.82 -6.76
N ALA A 284 0.48 -1.49 -6.85
CA ALA A 284 1.71 -0.72 -7.04
C ALA A 284 2.66 -0.89 -5.85
N ALA A 285 2.13 -0.82 -4.64
CA ALA A 285 2.86 -1.07 -3.39
C ALA A 285 3.46 -2.49 -3.36
N ALA A 286 2.65 -3.51 -3.61
CA ALA A 286 3.11 -4.90 -3.65
C ALA A 286 4.20 -5.12 -4.72
N GLY A 287 4.01 -4.60 -5.93
CA GLY A 287 4.99 -4.69 -7.02
C GLY A 287 6.29 -3.92 -6.76
N ALA A 288 6.26 -2.92 -5.88
CA ALA A 288 7.44 -2.19 -5.43
C ALA A 288 8.13 -2.86 -4.24
N GLY A 289 7.57 -3.94 -3.70
CA GLY A 289 8.13 -4.64 -2.56
C GLY A 289 8.06 -3.81 -1.27
N VAL A 290 7.01 -3.00 -1.10
CA VAL A 290 6.68 -2.31 0.17
C VAL A 290 5.46 -2.99 0.81
N VAL A 291 5.11 -2.65 2.06
CA VAL A 291 3.90 -3.19 2.70
C VAL A 291 2.68 -2.39 2.22
N PRO A 292 1.69 -3.03 1.56
CA PRO A 292 0.48 -2.35 1.12
C PRO A 292 -0.52 -2.23 2.27
N LEU A 293 -0.94 -1.00 2.59
CA LEU A 293 -1.97 -0.68 3.56
C LEU A 293 -3.15 -0.02 2.83
N GLY A 294 -4.35 -0.53 3.10
CA GLY A 294 -5.59 0.05 2.61
C GLY A 294 -6.20 1.02 3.61
N VAL A 295 -6.90 2.03 3.13
CA VAL A 295 -7.85 2.83 3.92
C VAL A 295 -9.07 3.10 3.05
N VAL A 296 -10.26 3.12 3.64
CA VAL A 296 -11.47 3.49 2.89
C VAL A 296 -11.62 5.00 2.89
N ALA A 297 -11.76 5.58 1.70
CA ALA A 297 -11.95 7.02 1.56
C ALA A 297 -13.28 7.46 2.20
N PRO A 298 -13.36 8.69 2.75
CA PRO A 298 -14.59 9.18 3.36
C PRO A 298 -15.80 9.00 2.45
N GLY A 299 -16.85 8.35 2.96
CA GLY A 299 -18.12 8.20 2.26
C GLY A 299 -18.19 7.14 1.17
N ASP A 300 -17.10 6.41 0.91
CA ASP A 300 -17.14 5.19 0.09
C ASP A 300 -17.78 4.04 0.88
N ASP A 301 -18.30 3.04 0.18
CA ASP A 301 -18.80 1.81 0.81
C ASP A 301 -17.66 1.09 1.57
N LEU A 302 -17.72 1.11 2.91
CA LEU A 302 -16.72 0.52 3.79
C LEU A 302 -16.49 -0.97 3.51
N THR A 303 -17.56 -1.75 3.40
CA THR A 303 -17.47 -3.21 3.29
C THR A 303 -16.94 -3.59 1.91
N ALA A 304 -17.52 -3.04 0.85
CA ALA A 304 -17.14 -3.36 -0.52
C ALA A 304 -15.72 -2.89 -0.84
N THR A 305 -15.32 -1.72 -0.34
CA THR A 305 -13.99 -1.17 -0.58
C THR A 305 -12.94 -1.93 0.21
N ALA A 306 -13.18 -2.22 1.49
CA ALA A 306 -12.25 -3.04 2.29
C ALA A 306 -12.05 -4.44 1.68
N ALA A 307 -13.12 -5.07 1.18
CA ALA A 307 -13.01 -6.34 0.46
C ALA A 307 -12.15 -6.22 -0.80
N ALA A 308 -12.39 -5.21 -1.64
CA ALA A 308 -11.61 -5.00 -2.86
C ALA A 308 -10.11 -4.73 -2.58
N LEU A 309 -9.79 -3.98 -1.51
CA LEU A 309 -8.41 -3.74 -1.10
C LEU A 309 -7.74 -5.02 -0.58
N THR A 310 -8.48 -5.83 0.19
CA THR A 310 -7.99 -7.13 0.67
C THR A 310 -7.72 -8.09 -0.50
N ASP A 311 -8.66 -8.19 -1.44
CA ASP A 311 -8.53 -9.01 -2.66
C ASP A 311 -7.37 -8.55 -3.55
N ALA A 312 -7.05 -7.26 -3.54
CA ALA A 312 -5.89 -6.70 -4.24
C ALA A 312 -4.54 -7.01 -3.55
N GLY A 313 -4.57 -7.54 -2.33
CA GLY A 313 -3.38 -7.94 -1.57
C GLY A 313 -2.96 -6.99 -0.46
N ALA A 314 -3.87 -6.15 0.07
CA ALA A 314 -3.57 -5.30 1.21
C ALA A 314 -3.16 -6.15 2.43
N ALA A 315 -2.06 -5.79 3.08
CA ALA A 315 -1.65 -6.41 4.35
C ALA A 315 -2.64 -6.10 5.46
N ARG A 316 -3.24 -4.90 5.43
CA ARG A 316 -4.30 -4.52 6.36
C ARG A 316 -5.11 -3.38 5.75
N VAL A 317 -6.41 -3.38 6.00
CA VAL A 317 -7.28 -2.22 5.76
C VAL A 317 -7.48 -1.51 7.10
N LEU A 318 -7.09 -0.24 7.15
CA LEU A 318 -7.22 0.63 8.31
C LEU A 318 -8.59 1.32 8.28
N ASP A 319 -9.17 1.56 9.45
CA ASP A 319 -10.39 2.36 9.54
C ASP A 319 -10.07 3.83 9.23
N ARG A 320 -8.91 4.32 9.69
CA ARG A 320 -8.41 5.67 9.45
C ARG A 320 -6.90 5.68 9.31
N VAL A 321 -6.37 6.71 8.64
CA VAL A 321 -4.92 6.98 8.54
C VAL A 321 -4.26 7.11 9.92
N ALA A 322 -4.99 7.60 10.93
CA ALA A 322 -4.49 7.74 12.30
C ALA A 322 -4.08 6.40 12.94
N ASP A 323 -4.70 5.30 12.53
CA ASP A 323 -4.47 3.98 13.13
C ASP A 323 -3.10 3.39 12.73
N LEU A 324 -2.36 4.07 11.85
CA LEU A 324 -0.94 3.78 11.59
C LEU A 324 -0.08 3.84 12.85
N GLU A 325 -0.39 4.74 13.78
CA GLU A 325 0.40 4.92 15.01
C GLU A 325 0.45 3.65 15.87
N GLU A 326 -0.61 2.85 15.84
CA GLU A 326 -0.71 1.58 16.57
C GLU A 326 0.14 0.47 15.93
N LEU A 327 0.44 0.60 14.63
CA LEU A 327 1.21 -0.38 13.88
C LEU A 327 2.70 -0.08 13.87
N LEU A 328 3.07 1.21 13.98
CA LEU A 328 4.46 1.64 13.94
C LEU A 328 5.26 1.08 15.12
N PRO A 329 6.52 0.67 14.89
CA PRO A 329 7.43 0.26 15.95
C PRO A 329 7.78 1.41 16.90
#